data_AF-A0A2Z3H7E7-F1
#
_entry.id   AF-A0A2Z3H7E7-F1
#
_cell.length_a   1.000
_cell.length_b   1.000
_cell.length_c   1.000
_cell.angle_alpha   90.00
_cell.angle_beta   90.00
_cell.angle_gamma   90.00
#
_symmetry.space_group_name_H-M   'P 1'
#
loop_
_entity.id
_entity.type
_entity.pdbx_description
1 polymer ?
#
loop_
_entity_poly.entity_id
_entity_poly.type
_entity_poly.pdbx_seq_one_letter_code
_entity_poly.pdbx_strand_id
1 'polypeptide(L)'
;MPTQCDLLVRYVLRDEALTRGLGDIEARMLVEWLADWTELLSDAARTEDDALSCIDRLCRRGRAIGKFVRLWNEPFGRGAAIQLAASERFDWPLPTTDMDPADLMHHILTWENQHPGTDAGV
;
A
#
# COMPACT_ATOMS: atom_id res chain seq x y z
N MET A 1 11.36 26.53 2.48
CA MET A 1 9.91 26.39 2.28
C MET A 1 9.66 24.90 2.05
N PRO A 2 8.74 24.25 2.78
CA PRO A 2 8.38 22.88 2.46
C PRO A 2 7.89 22.83 1.01
N THR A 3 8.40 21.88 0.23
CA THR A 3 7.91 21.61 -1.13
C THR A 3 6.52 20.99 -1.03
N GLN A 4 5.72 21.10 -2.09
CA GLN A 4 4.37 20.55 -2.13
C GLN A 4 4.37 19.03 -1.85
N CYS A 5 5.37 18.30 -2.33
CA CYS A 5 5.61 16.90 -2.00
C CYS A 5 5.76 16.65 -0.49
N ASP A 6 6.44 17.55 0.26
CA ASP A 6 6.62 17.43 1.71
C ASP A 6 5.28 17.52 2.46
N LEU A 7 4.32 18.30 1.96
CA LEU A 7 2.98 18.40 2.56
C LEU A 7 2.14 17.15 2.27
N LEU A 8 2.25 16.61 1.06
CA LEU A 8 1.53 15.40 0.63
C LEU A 8 2.06 14.16 1.34
N VAL A 9 3.38 14.00 1.45
CA VAL A 9 3.99 12.92 2.23
C VAL A 9 3.55 13.01 3.69
N ARG A 10 3.57 14.20 4.31
CA ARG A 10 3.05 14.37 5.68
C ARG A 10 1.57 14.02 5.83
N TYR A 11 0.75 14.27 4.80
CA TYR A 11 -0.65 13.89 4.79
C TYR A 11 -0.79 12.36 4.84
N VAL A 12 -0.05 11.64 3.99
CA VAL A 12 -0.01 10.17 4.00
C VAL A 12 0.49 9.64 5.34
N LEU A 13 1.60 10.18 5.87
CA LEU A 13 2.18 9.71 7.14
C LEU A 13 1.30 9.97 8.37
N ARG A 14 0.34 10.90 8.31
CA ARG A 14 -0.61 11.18 9.39
C ARG A 14 -1.77 10.18 9.45
N ASP A 15 -1.93 9.37 8.42
CA ASP A 15 -2.98 8.38 8.35
C ASP A 15 -2.59 7.16 9.19
N GLU A 16 -2.88 7.24 10.50
CA GLU A 16 -2.61 6.16 11.47
C GLU A 16 -3.25 4.81 11.07
N ALA A 17 -4.26 4.82 10.20
CA ALA A 17 -4.87 3.60 9.69
C ALA A 17 -3.91 2.78 8.80
N LEU A 18 -2.88 3.39 8.22
CA LEU A 18 -1.91 2.70 7.35
C LEU A 18 -1.05 1.69 8.09
N THR A 19 -0.62 2.02 9.31
CA THR A 19 0.32 1.20 10.09
C THR A 19 -0.37 0.44 11.23
N ARG A 20 -1.67 0.64 11.43
CA ARG A 20 -2.40 0.08 12.57
C ARG A 20 -2.43 -1.45 12.57
N GLY A 21 -1.72 -2.04 13.53
CA GLY A 21 -1.67 -3.49 13.73
C GLY A 21 -0.66 -4.22 12.83
N LEU A 22 0.18 -3.47 12.12
CA LEU A 22 1.43 -3.98 11.55
C LEU A 22 2.52 -3.99 12.61
N GLY A 23 3.53 -4.85 12.44
CA GLY A 23 4.78 -4.73 13.19
C GLY A 23 5.62 -3.57 12.65
N ASP A 24 6.67 -3.20 13.38
CA ASP A 24 7.49 -2.04 13.06
C ASP A 24 8.19 -2.19 11.69
N ILE A 25 8.55 -3.42 11.31
CA ILE A 25 9.23 -3.70 10.03
C ILE A 25 8.25 -3.50 8.88
N GLU A 26 7.08 -4.13 8.93
CA GLU A 26 6.08 -4.04 7.86
C GLU A 26 5.53 -2.62 7.74
N ALA A 27 5.29 -1.95 8.87
CA ALA A 27 4.86 -0.56 8.91
C ALA A 27 5.89 0.35 8.23
N ARG A 28 7.17 0.17 8.54
CA ARG A 28 8.25 0.94 7.92
C ARG A 28 8.32 0.70 6.41
N MET A 29 8.26 -0.56 5.97
CA MET A 29 8.30 -0.90 4.55
C MET A 29 7.14 -0.27 3.77
N LEU A 30 5.92 -0.33 4.33
CA LEU A 30 4.74 0.29 3.72
C LEU A 30 4.87 1.81 3.66
N VAL A 31 5.38 2.43 4.73
CA VAL A 31 5.61 3.88 4.79
C VAL A 31 6.66 4.34 3.77
N GLU A 32 7.79 3.64 3.67
CA GLU A 32 8.83 3.92 2.69
C GLU A 32 8.27 3.81 1.26
N TRP A 33 7.55 2.73 0.96
CA TRP A 33 6.89 2.55 -0.33
C TRP A 33 5.90 3.68 -0.66
N LEU A 34 5.05 4.08 0.29
CA LEU A 34 4.10 5.17 0.09
C LEU A 34 4.79 6.52 -0.14
N ALA A 35 5.88 6.79 0.57
CA ALA A 35 6.65 8.02 0.41
C ALA A 35 7.26 8.10 -0.99
N ASP A 36 7.92 7.03 -1.44
CA ASP A 36 8.55 6.94 -2.76
C ASP A 36 7.50 7.12 -3.88
N TRP A 37 6.36 6.42 -3.79
CA TRP A 37 5.28 6.56 -4.77
C TRP A 37 4.60 7.92 -4.73
N THR A 38 4.45 8.54 -3.56
CA THR A 38 3.89 9.89 -3.44
C THR A 38 4.77 10.92 -4.15
N GLU A 39 6.09 10.81 -4.01
CA GLU A 39 7.05 11.67 -4.72
C GLU A 39 6.93 11.47 -6.24
N LEU A 40 6.97 10.23 -6.72
CA LEU A 40 6.85 9.91 -8.14
C LEU A 40 5.53 10.39 -8.76
N LEU A 41 4.40 10.17 -8.06
CA LEU A 41 3.08 10.58 -8.55
C LEU A 41 2.93 12.11 -8.56
N SER A 42 3.49 12.79 -7.56
CA SER A 42 3.46 14.26 -7.50
C SER A 42 4.27 14.87 -8.64
N ASP A 43 5.45 14.31 -8.94
CA ASP A 43 6.31 14.77 -10.03
C ASP A 43 5.73 14.47 -11.43
N ALA A 44 4.99 13.37 -11.57
CA ALA A 44 4.37 12.97 -12.83
C ALA A 44 3.00 13.64 -13.09
N ALA A 45 2.35 14.18 -12.07
CA ALA A 45 1.02 14.76 -12.18
C ALA A 45 1.02 16.05 -13.01
N ARG A 46 -0.05 16.24 -13.80
CA ARG A 46 -0.22 17.46 -14.63
C ARG A 46 -0.80 18.61 -13.83
N THR A 47 -1.56 18.30 -12.79
CA THR A 47 -2.24 19.25 -11.91
C THR A 47 -2.17 18.76 -10.47
N GLU A 48 -2.40 19.68 -9.53
CA GLU A 48 -2.47 19.36 -8.10
C GLU A 48 -3.64 18.41 -7.77
N ASP A 49 -4.80 18.62 -8.41
CA ASP A 49 -5.97 17.74 -8.24
C ASP A 49 -5.70 16.31 -8.73
N ASP A 50 -4.94 16.17 -9.83
CA ASP A 50 -4.51 14.86 -10.33
C ASP A 50 -3.56 14.18 -9.33
N ALA A 51 -2.59 14.92 -8.79
CA ALA A 51 -1.66 14.40 -7.79
C ALA A 51 -2.40 13.90 -6.54
N LEU A 52 -3.31 14.72 -6.00
CA LEU A 52 -4.12 14.37 -4.85
C LEU A 52 -4.99 13.13 -5.10
N SER A 53 -5.60 13.04 -6.29
CA SER A 53 -6.43 11.89 -6.67
C SER A 53 -5.60 10.61 -6.77
N CYS A 54 -4.40 10.68 -7.32
CA CYS A 54 -3.48 9.54 -7.39
C CYS A 54 -3.00 9.11 -5.99
N ILE A 55 -2.67 10.08 -5.12
CA ILE A 55 -2.21 9.83 -3.76
C ILE A 55 -3.32 9.23 -2.89
N ASP A 56 -4.57 9.69 -3.01
CA ASP A 56 -5.70 9.10 -2.28
C ASP A 56 -5.91 7.63 -2.68
N ARG A 57 -5.80 7.31 -3.97
CA ARG A 57 -5.83 5.91 -4.44
C ARG A 57 -4.67 5.09 -3.89
N LEU A 58 -3.46 5.65 -3.90
CA LEU A 58 -2.26 5.03 -3.33
C LEU A 58 -2.45 4.72 -1.83
N CYS A 59 -2.98 5.66 -1.06
CA CYS A 59 -3.27 5.47 0.36
C CYS A 59 -4.31 4.37 0.60
N ARG A 60 -5.39 4.34 -0.18
CA ARG A 60 -6.40 3.28 -0.10
C ARG A 60 -5.80 1.91 -0.38
N ARG A 61 -4.97 1.81 -1.43
CA ARG A 61 -4.23 0.59 -1.78
C ARG A 61 -3.29 0.16 -0.66
N GLY A 62 -2.51 1.09 -0.10
CA GLY A 62 -1.61 0.86 1.02
C GLY A 62 -2.34 0.35 2.28
N ARG A 63 -3.49 0.94 2.63
CA ARG A 63 -4.34 0.46 3.74
C ARG A 63 -4.81 -0.97 3.50
N ALA A 64 -5.22 -1.28 2.28
CA ALA A 64 -5.70 -2.61 1.92
C ALA A 64 -4.57 -3.65 1.97
N ILE A 65 -3.37 -3.30 1.51
CA ILE A 65 -2.15 -4.12 1.65
C ILE A 65 -1.84 -4.38 3.13
N GLY A 66 -1.74 -3.33 3.95
CA GLY A 66 -1.44 -3.49 5.38
C GLY A 66 -2.47 -4.37 6.10
N LYS A 67 -3.76 -4.17 5.81
CA LYS A 67 -4.85 -5.00 6.33
C LYS A 67 -4.73 -6.46 5.87
N PHE A 68 -4.34 -6.69 4.62
CA PHE A 68 -4.12 -8.04 4.10
C PHE A 68 -2.97 -8.73 4.83
N VAL A 69 -1.80 -8.10 4.94
CA VAL A 69 -0.62 -8.67 5.64
C VAL A 69 -0.96 -9.03 7.08
N ARG A 70 -1.68 -8.14 7.78
CA ARG A 70 -2.16 -8.39 9.13
C ARG A 70 -3.09 -9.62 9.18
N LEU A 71 -4.16 -9.63 8.38
CA LEU A 71 -5.13 -10.72 8.39
C LEU A 71 -4.50 -12.06 7.98
N TRP A 72 -3.55 -12.06 7.05
CA TRP A 72 -2.89 -13.27 6.60
C TRP A 72 -2.12 -13.98 7.73
N ASN A 73 -1.56 -13.18 8.65
CA ASN A 73 -0.75 -13.65 9.77
C ASN A 73 -1.55 -13.86 11.07
N GLU A 74 -2.84 -13.51 11.10
CA GLU A 74 -3.72 -13.83 12.22
C GLU A 74 -4.15 -15.31 12.16
N PRO A 75 -4.17 -16.06 13.30
CA PRO A 75 -4.45 -17.52 13.32
C PRO A 75 -5.73 -17.98 12.61
N PHE A 76 -6.74 -17.10 12.50
CA PHE A 76 -8.00 -17.37 11.81
C PHE A 76 -8.32 -16.32 10.73
N GLY A 77 -7.35 -15.48 10.37
CA GLY A 77 -7.56 -14.33 9.49
C GLY A 77 -7.42 -14.62 8.00
N ARG A 78 -6.83 -15.77 7.61
CA ARG A 78 -6.59 -16.09 6.18
C ARG A 78 -7.84 -16.06 5.30
N GLY A 79 -8.97 -16.55 5.80
CA GLY A 79 -10.23 -16.50 5.05
C GLY A 79 -10.67 -15.06 4.75
N ALA A 80 -10.55 -14.18 5.75
CA ALA A 80 -10.84 -12.76 5.59
C ALA A 80 -9.80 -12.06 4.68
N ALA A 81 -8.53 -12.46 4.74
CA ALA A 81 -7.49 -11.96 3.85
C ALA A 81 -7.77 -12.31 2.38
N ILE A 82 -8.22 -13.54 2.09
CA ILE A 82 -8.60 -13.98 0.74
C ILE A 82 -9.83 -13.19 0.25
N GLN A 83 -10.84 -13.00 1.10
CA GLN A 83 -12.02 -12.20 0.75
C GLN A 83 -11.67 -10.73 0.49
N LEU A 84 -10.76 -10.17 1.29
CA LEU A 84 -10.23 -8.84 1.07
C LEU A 84 -9.51 -8.77 -0.28
N ALA A 85 -8.63 -9.72 -0.59
CA ALA A 85 -7.91 -9.77 -1.87
C ALA A 85 -8.86 -9.84 -3.07
N ALA A 86 -9.93 -10.63 -2.98
CA ALA A 86 -10.94 -10.69 -4.02
C ALA A 86 -11.73 -9.38 -4.16
N SER A 87 -12.04 -8.72 -3.04
CA SER A 87 -12.83 -7.47 -3.02
C SER A 87 -12.03 -6.27 -3.54
N GLU A 88 -10.74 -6.20 -3.18
CA GLU A 88 -9.79 -5.18 -3.59
C GLU A 88 -9.14 -5.50 -4.95
N ARG A 89 -9.49 -6.64 -5.55
CA ARG A 89 -8.95 -7.13 -6.83
C ARG A 89 -7.42 -7.10 -6.83
N PHE A 90 -6.82 -7.75 -5.85
CA PHE A 90 -5.38 -7.94 -5.83
C PHE A 90 -4.98 -8.97 -6.88
N ASP A 91 -4.11 -8.56 -7.79
CA ASP A 91 -3.62 -9.39 -8.90
C ASP A 91 -2.29 -10.09 -8.58
N TRP A 92 -1.65 -9.74 -7.46
CA TRP A 92 -0.47 -10.47 -7.02
C TRP A 92 -0.84 -11.91 -6.64
N PRO A 93 0.05 -12.89 -6.90
CA PRO A 93 -0.20 -14.27 -6.55
C PRO A 93 -0.31 -14.42 -5.03
N LEU A 94 -1.41 -15.04 -4.56
CA LEU A 94 -1.58 -15.31 -3.14
C LEU A 94 -0.55 -16.35 -2.66
N PRO A 95 0.06 -16.16 -1.47
CA PRO A 95 1.02 -17.13 -0.94
C PRO A 95 0.37 -18.51 -0.75
N THR A 96 1.08 -19.57 -1.11
CA THR A 96 0.63 -20.95 -0.89
C THR A 96 1.13 -21.54 0.43
N THR A 97 2.10 -20.88 1.08
CA THR A 97 2.73 -21.31 2.33
C THR A 97 2.58 -20.25 3.41
N ASP A 98 2.81 -20.66 4.67
CA ASP A 98 3.12 -19.71 5.73
C ASP A 98 4.33 -18.85 5.32
N MET A 99 4.23 -17.56 5.58
CA MET A 99 5.24 -16.56 5.25
C MET A 99 5.25 -15.54 6.38
N ASP A 100 6.44 -15.14 6.81
CA ASP A 100 6.59 -14.08 7.81
C ASP A 100 5.93 -12.77 7.31
N PRO A 101 5.34 -11.93 8.18
CA PRO A 101 4.66 -10.73 7.73
C PRO A 101 5.58 -9.75 6.97
N ALA A 102 6.87 -9.66 7.32
CA ALA A 102 7.83 -8.82 6.61
C ALA A 102 8.14 -9.36 5.21
N ASP A 103 8.33 -10.68 5.08
CA ASP A 103 8.53 -11.33 3.79
C ASP A 103 7.29 -11.16 2.89
N LEU A 104 6.10 -11.29 3.46
CA LEU A 104 4.84 -11.10 2.74
C LEU A 104 4.69 -9.65 2.26
N MET A 105 4.94 -8.68 3.14
CA MET A 105 4.93 -7.27 2.77
C MET A 105 5.95 -7.01 1.65
N HIS A 106 7.17 -7.52 1.77
CA HIS A 106 8.20 -7.36 0.76
C HIS A 106 7.77 -7.91 -0.59
N HIS A 107 7.18 -9.11 -0.60
CA HIS A 107 6.71 -9.77 -1.81
C HIS A 107 5.63 -8.95 -2.52
N ILE A 108 4.64 -8.46 -1.78
CA ILE A 108 3.54 -7.66 -2.32
C ILE A 108 4.06 -6.32 -2.89
N LEU A 109 4.85 -5.58 -2.12
CA LEU A 109 5.36 -4.27 -2.56
C LEU A 109 6.30 -4.39 -3.77
N THR A 110 7.09 -5.48 -3.83
CA THR A 110 7.93 -5.78 -4.99
C THR A 110 7.08 -6.04 -6.24
N TRP A 111 5.98 -6.78 -6.10
CA TRP A 111 5.06 -7.02 -7.21
C TRP A 111 4.37 -5.73 -7.69
N GLU A 112 3.88 -4.91 -6.76
CA GLU A 112 3.26 -3.60 -7.05
C GLU A 112 4.21 -2.67 -7.80
N ASN A 113 5.49 -2.63 -7.40
CA ASN A 113 6.51 -1.84 -8.10
C ASN A 113 6.74 -2.30 -9.56
N GLN A 114 6.54 -3.58 -9.85
CA GLN A 114 6.69 -4.14 -11.20
C GLN A 114 5.44 -3.96 -12.05
N HIS A 115 4.28 -3.68 -11.43
CA HIS A 115 2.98 -3.59 -12.11
C HIS A 115 2.22 -2.32 -11.72
N PRO A 116 2.76 -1.12 -11.97
CA PRO A 116 2.19 0.15 -11.49
C PRO A 116 0.91 0.60 -12.21
N GLY A 117 0.18 -0.31 -12.87
CA GLY A 117 -0.95 0.00 -13.75
C GLY A 117 -2.14 -0.95 -13.68
N THR A 118 -2.18 -1.94 -12.78
CA THR A 118 -3.26 -2.95 -12.82
C THR A 118 -4.61 -2.42 -12.27
N ASP A 119 -4.63 -1.23 -11.65
CA ASP A 119 -5.86 -0.50 -11.28
C ASP A 119 -6.31 0.52 -12.36
N ALA A 120 -5.69 0.52 -13.56
CA ALA A 120 -6.18 1.26 -14.72
C ALA A 120 -7.25 0.43 -15.43
N GLY A 121 -8.40 0.26 -14.78
CA GLY A 121 -9.60 -0.26 -15.41
C GLY A 121 -10.01 0.59 -16.62
N VAL A 122 -10.03 -0.07 -17.79
CA VAL A 122 -10.81 0.30 -18.97
C VAL A 122 -12.29 0.47 -18.62
#